data_AF-A0A077S1K7-F1
#
_entry.id   AF-A0A077S1K7-F1
#
_cell.length_a   1.000
_cell.length_b   1.000
_cell.length_c   1.000
_cell.angle_alpha   90.00
_cell.angle_beta   90.00
_cell.angle_gamma   90.00
#
_symmetry.space_group_name_H-M   'P 1'
#
loop_
_entity.id
_entity.type
_entity.pdbx_description
1 polymer ?
#
loop_
_entity_poly.entity_id
_entity_poly.type
_entity_poly.pdbx_seq_one_letter_code
_entity_poly.pdbx_strand_id
1 'polypeptide(L)'
;MMVLGGRGVFKVEAIAGYWLVWWIAESGVAVDTGEPCQRDASFLLLLRPTCMAPAGTDEPLSNPVRSHRFAPHRTIPLPSSSSTRSLRRRCPRPNCRPPHRPADGMVLEDESSDDQSSLPYMQSSSSTDGLNQVLIWPLSLCEILQVPFSLEDPDYKGLELDVMSPCEKHGMASERLVAFEGTGTGRRFLACVQPEGSNCGFVEWVDHQWPPTMQNALLKLWAMVEDAKSARVNDNLESSFTIHHLTEKKNKLEANYDKLVQDSAITYQQEVRKELIDDMKAQMATEMAKKDAKTQKLTQKYELLVNLTRAQATVIQNLKLNKMKKKRVLTEARMNLELKNAELTKCQDKLTQEKLELKLQVADLLKGNEKHIQEKWQLEFQNENLKEKFRGI
;
A
#
# COMPACT_ATOMS: atom_id res chain seq x y z
N MET A 1 -52.06 10.40 46.72
CA MET A 1 -50.74 10.99 47.02
C MET A 1 -49.72 10.20 46.18
N MET A 2 -49.09 10.88 45.23
CA MET A 2 -48.07 10.34 44.33
C MET A 2 -46.84 9.86 45.14
N VAL A 3 -46.20 8.76 44.73
CA VAL A 3 -44.84 8.76 44.12
C VAL A 3 -44.68 7.45 43.34
N LEU A 4 -44.30 7.61 42.07
CA LEU A 4 -44.01 6.60 41.07
C LEU A 4 -42.57 6.09 41.19
N GLY A 5 -42.31 4.85 40.75
CA GLY A 5 -40.94 4.41 40.45
C GLY A 5 -40.76 2.89 40.44
N GLY A 6 -41.43 2.19 39.54
CA GLY A 6 -41.19 0.77 39.28
C GLY A 6 -40.71 0.52 37.85
N ARG A 7 -39.91 -0.55 37.70
CA ARG A 7 -40.00 -1.63 36.71
C ARG A 7 -38.64 -2.00 36.12
N GLY A 8 -38.33 -3.29 36.23
CA GLY A 8 -37.41 -3.94 35.31
C GLY A 8 -37.95 -3.91 33.89
N VAL A 9 -37.05 -3.83 32.92
CA VAL A 9 -37.35 -4.03 31.51
C VAL A 9 -36.23 -4.85 30.89
N PHE A 10 -36.68 -5.77 30.05
CA PHE A 10 -35.93 -6.75 29.30
C PHE A 10 -34.95 -6.12 28.30
N LYS A 11 -33.83 -6.82 28.18
CA LYS A 11 -32.85 -6.90 27.08
C LYS A 11 -33.51 -6.82 25.69
N VAL A 12 -33.41 -5.70 24.96
CA VAL A 12 -33.47 -5.64 23.48
C VAL A 12 -32.78 -4.37 22.97
N GLU A 13 -31.44 -4.36 22.86
CA GLU A 13 -30.73 -3.37 22.03
C GLU A 13 -29.54 -4.05 21.35
N ALA A 14 -29.77 -4.65 20.18
CA ALA A 14 -28.70 -5.04 19.24
C ALA A 14 -29.22 -5.41 17.82
N ILE A 15 -30.41 -4.98 17.39
CA ILE A 15 -30.96 -5.35 16.05
C ILE A 15 -31.36 -4.14 15.18
N ALA A 16 -31.33 -2.91 15.71
CA ALA A 16 -31.69 -1.74 14.91
C ALA A 16 -30.58 -1.27 13.93
N GLY A 17 -29.31 -1.64 14.17
CA GLY A 17 -28.20 -1.21 13.32
C GLY A 17 -28.09 -1.94 11.96
N TYR A 18 -28.60 -3.18 11.87
CA TYR A 18 -28.47 -3.97 10.64
C TYR A 18 -29.51 -3.63 9.57
N TRP A 19 -30.65 -3.06 9.94
CA TRP A 19 -31.69 -2.66 8.99
C TRP A 19 -31.41 -1.30 8.34
N LEU A 20 -30.70 -0.39 9.03
CA LEU A 20 -30.41 0.95 8.49
C LEU A 20 -29.31 0.91 7.41
N VAL A 21 -28.33 0.02 7.54
CA VAL A 21 -27.25 -0.16 6.55
C VAL A 21 -27.78 -0.84 5.28
N TRP A 22 -28.81 -1.69 5.39
CA TRP A 22 -29.40 -2.34 4.22
C TRP A 22 -30.30 -1.40 3.41
N TRP A 23 -31.04 -0.49 4.07
CA TRP A 23 -31.89 0.49 3.36
C TRP A 23 -31.07 1.54 2.58
N ILE A 24 -29.92 1.98 3.10
CA ILE A 24 -29.04 2.95 2.42
C ILE A 24 -28.37 2.34 1.18
N ALA A 25 -28.15 1.01 1.14
CA ALA A 25 -27.56 0.34 -0.01
C ALA A 25 -28.53 0.16 -1.20
N GLU A 26 -29.85 0.25 -0.97
CA GLU A 26 -30.87 0.04 -2.00
C GLU A 26 -31.51 1.34 -2.50
N SER A 27 -31.24 2.47 -1.83
CA SER A 27 -31.72 3.80 -2.21
C SER A 27 -30.53 4.63 -2.67
N GLY A 28 -30.19 4.57 -3.97
CA GLY A 28 -29.06 5.29 -4.57
C GLY A 28 -29.17 6.81 -4.43
N VAL A 29 -28.82 7.33 -3.25
CA VAL A 29 -28.81 8.75 -2.92
C VAL A 29 -27.42 9.10 -2.44
N ALA A 30 -26.66 9.79 -3.29
CA ALA A 30 -25.40 10.42 -2.91
C ALA A 30 -25.71 11.64 -2.02
N VAL A 31 -25.14 11.66 -0.81
CA VAL A 31 -25.10 12.87 0.01
C VAL A 31 -23.64 13.17 0.32
N ASP A 32 -23.17 14.21 -0.34
CA ASP A 32 -21.94 14.94 -0.08
C ASP A 32 -22.10 15.73 1.22
N THR A 33 -21.16 15.62 2.16
CA THR A 33 -21.01 16.57 3.27
C THR A 33 -19.59 16.50 3.82
N GLY A 34 -18.97 17.69 3.88
CA GLY A 34 -17.59 17.91 4.25
C GLY A 34 -17.23 17.65 5.73
N GLU A 35 -15.91 17.65 5.93
CA GLU A 35 -15.15 17.73 7.20
C GLU A 35 -15.72 18.73 8.22
N PRO A 36 -15.54 18.51 9.56
CA PRO A 36 -14.24 18.86 10.19
C PRO A 36 -13.77 18.11 11.47
N CYS A 37 -12.46 18.26 11.72
CA CYS A 37 -11.74 18.40 12.99
C CYS A 37 -11.73 17.29 14.08
N GLN A 38 -10.59 16.59 14.13
CA GLN A 38 -9.55 16.63 15.19
C GLN A 38 -10.01 16.77 16.67
N ARG A 39 -9.77 15.72 17.47
CA ARG A 39 -9.43 15.80 18.91
C ARG A 39 -8.68 14.56 19.39
N ASP A 40 -7.66 14.84 20.20
CA ASP A 40 -6.73 13.92 20.86
C ASP A 40 -7.38 12.93 21.84
N ALA A 41 -6.73 11.77 22.01
CA ALA A 41 -6.56 11.13 23.32
C ALA A 41 -5.38 10.15 23.29
N SER A 42 -4.29 10.54 23.93
CA SER A 42 -3.24 9.64 24.43
C SER A 42 -3.80 8.75 25.54
N PHE A 43 -3.38 7.48 25.66
CA PHE A 43 -3.08 6.83 26.96
C PHE A 43 -2.40 5.45 26.77
N LEU A 44 -1.14 5.41 27.22
CA LEU A 44 -0.34 4.33 27.84
C LEU A 44 -0.89 2.88 27.86
N LEU A 45 -0.04 1.90 27.52
CA LEU A 45 0.67 1.08 28.53
C LEU A 45 1.63 0.05 27.91
N LEU A 46 2.82 0.03 28.52
CA LEU A 46 3.88 -0.96 28.44
C LEU A 46 3.39 -2.38 28.80
N LEU A 47 4.04 -3.41 28.25
CA LEU A 47 4.74 -4.45 29.04
C LEU A 47 5.43 -5.49 28.14
N ARG A 48 6.75 -5.59 28.31
CA ARG A 48 7.61 -6.75 27.98
C ARG A 48 7.17 -7.97 28.81
N PRO A 49 7.55 -9.19 28.40
CA PRO A 49 8.52 -9.91 29.23
C PRO A 49 9.56 -10.72 28.46
N THR A 50 10.56 -11.10 29.24
CA THR A 50 11.87 -11.67 28.95
C THR A 50 11.89 -13.21 29.12
N CYS A 51 12.95 -13.84 28.59
CA CYS A 51 13.61 -15.07 29.07
C CYS A 51 13.02 -16.46 28.73
N MET A 52 13.76 -17.28 27.97
CA MET A 52 14.59 -18.42 28.46
C MET A 52 14.89 -19.44 27.34
N ALA A 53 16.16 -19.85 27.24
CA ALA A 53 16.67 -20.98 26.45
C ALA A 53 16.50 -22.32 27.20
N PRO A 54 16.55 -23.47 26.51
CA PRO A 54 17.75 -24.36 26.54
C PRO A 54 18.07 -24.98 25.15
N ALA A 55 19.33 -25.19 24.71
CA ALA A 55 20.38 -26.18 25.06
C ALA A 55 20.21 -27.60 24.46
N GLY A 56 21.21 -28.01 23.63
CA GLY A 56 21.58 -29.40 23.23
C GLY A 56 20.68 -30.10 22.20
N THR A 57 21.10 -30.95 21.26
CA THR A 57 22.33 -31.75 21.03
C THR A 57 22.30 -32.36 19.60
N ASP A 58 23.47 -32.49 18.99
CA ASP A 58 24.02 -33.59 18.16
C ASP A 58 23.35 -34.16 16.88
N GLU A 59 24.21 -34.22 15.85
CA GLU A 59 24.29 -34.89 14.53
C GLU A 59 24.18 -36.45 14.56
N PRO A 60 24.45 -37.28 13.50
CA PRO A 60 24.37 -37.16 12.02
C PRO A 60 23.82 -38.44 11.26
N LEU A 61 23.96 -38.44 9.91
CA LEU A 61 23.93 -39.55 8.91
C LEU A 61 22.55 -40.07 8.44
N SER A 62 22.23 -40.15 7.14
CA SER A 62 22.84 -41.07 6.17
C SER A 62 22.38 -40.77 4.71
N ASN A 63 23.32 -40.85 3.76
CA ASN A 63 23.14 -40.93 2.28
C ASN A 63 22.71 -42.37 1.85
N PRO A 64 22.70 -42.73 0.55
CA PRO A 64 21.98 -42.21 -0.64
C PRO A 64 21.26 -43.39 -1.37
N VAL A 65 20.61 -43.20 -2.53
CA VAL A 65 20.66 -44.15 -3.67
C VAL A 65 20.07 -43.54 -4.96
N ARG A 66 20.85 -43.78 -6.02
CA ARG A 66 20.78 -43.51 -7.46
C ARG A 66 19.70 -44.38 -8.13
N SER A 67 19.15 -44.00 -9.31
CA SER A 67 19.22 -44.82 -10.55
C SER A 67 18.30 -44.36 -11.72
N HIS A 68 18.93 -44.31 -12.91
CA HIS A 68 18.50 -44.54 -14.32
C HIS A 68 17.21 -43.89 -14.91
N ARG A 69 17.36 -42.96 -15.87
CA ARG A 69 17.46 -43.10 -17.36
C ARG A 69 16.20 -43.68 -18.02
N PHE A 70 15.62 -42.95 -18.99
CA PHE A 70 15.43 -43.35 -20.40
C PHE A 70 14.76 -42.20 -21.20
N ALA A 71 15.35 -41.86 -22.35
CA ALA A 71 14.74 -41.11 -23.47
C ALA A 71 14.23 -42.15 -24.52
N PRO A 72 13.57 -41.87 -25.69
CA PRO A 72 13.83 -40.71 -26.59
C PRO A 72 12.72 -40.24 -27.59
N HIS A 73 13.09 -39.23 -28.41
CA HIS A 73 12.69 -38.87 -29.80
C HIS A 73 11.32 -38.24 -30.18
N ARG A 74 11.35 -37.00 -30.72
CA ARG A 74 11.08 -36.64 -32.14
C ARG A 74 11.26 -35.12 -32.46
N THR A 75 12.25 -34.85 -33.32
CA THR A 75 12.42 -33.96 -34.51
C THR A 75 11.19 -33.14 -35.02
N ILE A 76 11.19 -31.96 -35.70
CA ILE A 76 12.09 -31.19 -36.64
C ILE A 76 11.64 -29.65 -36.69
N PRO A 77 12.06 -28.72 -37.62
CA PRO A 77 13.11 -27.66 -37.52
C PRO A 77 12.70 -26.17 -37.79
N LEU A 78 13.68 -25.23 -37.74
CA LEU A 78 14.09 -24.20 -38.74
C LEU A 78 14.75 -22.97 -38.04
N PRO A 79 15.52 -22.09 -38.73
CA PRO A 79 16.68 -22.34 -39.58
C PRO A 79 17.96 -21.57 -39.15
N SER A 80 19.03 -21.94 -39.85
CA SER A 80 20.44 -21.54 -39.89
C SER A 80 20.79 -20.07 -40.19
N SER A 81 21.81 -19.54 -39.50
CA SER A 81 23.17 -19.20 -40.03
C SER A 81 23.94 -18.38 -38.97
N SER A 82 25.00 -18.92 -38.37
CA SER A 82 26.43 -18.74 -38.72
C SER A 82 26.84 -17.26 -38.71
N SER A 83 27.79 -16.74 -37.91
CA SER A 83 29.11 -17.30 -37.66
C SER A 83 29.85 -16.56 -36.52
N THR A 84 30.40 -17.35 -35.61
CA THR A 84 31.72 -17.23 -34.93
C THR A 84 32.31 -15.85 -34.56
N ARG A 85 32.49 -15.58 -33.26
CA ARG A 85 33.78 -15.74 -32.54
C ARG A 85 33.61 -15.47 -31.04
N SER A 86 33.65 -16.53 -30.25
CA SER A 86 34.03 -16.44 -28.83
C SER A 86 35.54 -16.32 -28.74
N LEU A 87 36.06 -15.54 -27.80
CA LEU A 87 37.09 -16.00 -26.86
C LEU A 87 37.06 -15.15 -25.59
N ARG A 88 37.21 -15.87 -24.48
CA ARG A 88 36.95 -15.48 -23.10
C ARG A 88 38.14 -14.76 -22.45
N ARG A 89 37.79 -13.83 -21.54
CA ARG A 89 38.34 -13.53 -20.20
C ARG A 89 39.83 -13.81 -19.91
N ARG A 90 40.53 -12.80 -19.36
CA ARG A 90 41.32 -12.86 -18.11
C ARG A 90 41.80 -11.47 -17.66
N CYS A 91 41.57 -11.14 -16.39
CA CYS A 91 42.41 -10.27 -15.53
C CYS A 91 43.04 -11.19 -14.46
N PRO A 92 44.24 -10.94 -13.86
CA PRO A 92 44.54 -9.72 -13.08
C PRO A 92 46.03 -9.19 -13.03
N ARG A 93 46.18 -7.86 -12.73
CA ARG A 93 47.21 -7.03 -11.97
C ARG A 93 48.71 -7.46 -11.84
N PRO A 94 49.70 -6.61 -11.39
CA PRO A 94 49.73 -5.19 -10.96
C PRO A 94 50.96 -4.35 -11.51
N ASN A 95 51.06 -3.09 -11.05
CA ASN A 95 52.25 -2.20 -10.99
C ASN A 95 52.79 -1.59 -12.30
N CYS A 96 52.54 -0.28 -12.48
CA CYS A 96 53.55 0.74 -12.75
C CYS A 96 52.96 2.14 -12.49
N ARG A 97 53.52 2.85 -11.51
CA ARG A 97 53.42 4.31 -11.27
C ARG A 97 54.45 4.99 -12.19
N PRO A 98 54.21 6.20 -12.75
CA PRO A 98 54.73 7.43 -12.11
C PRO A 98 53.91 8.70 -12.51
N PRO A 99 54.38 9.93 -12.22
CA PRO A 99 54.59 10.52 -10.90
C PRO A 99 53.65 11.72 -10.65
N HIS A 100 53.56 12.10 -9.37
CA HIS A 100 52.89 13.29 -8.87
C HIS A 100 53.52 14.59 -9.39
N ARG A 101 52.67 15.57 -9.73
CA ARG A 101 52.88 17.00 -9.45
C ARG A 101 51.56 17.64 -9.02
N PRO A 102 51.62 18.71 -8.21
CA PRO A 102 50.62 19.01 -7.19
C PRO A 102 49.45 19.80 -7.77
N ALA A 103 48.28 19.58 -7.15
CA ALA A 103 47.19 20.52 -7.22
C ALA A 103 47.58 21.77 -6.43
N ASP A 104 47.70 22.90 -7.12
CA ASP A 104 47.59 24.20 -6.47
C ASP A 104 46.13 24.35 -6.07
N GLY A 105 45.88 24.13 -4.78
CA GLY A 105 44.63 24.51 -4.13
C GLY A 105 44.58 26.02 -4.06
N MET A 106 43.80 26.64 -4.95
CA MET A 106 43.22 27.94 -4.63
C MET A 106 42.00 27.69 -3.74
N VAL A 107 42.28 27.73 -2.44
CA VAL A 107 41.32 28.12 -1.41
C VAL A 107 40.87 29.52 -1.80
N LEU A 108 39.62 29.66 -2.25
CA LEU A 108 38.95 30.96 -2.26
C LEU A 108 38.25 31.06 -0.92
N GLU A 109 38.93 31.79 -0.03
CA GLU A 109 38.42 32.27 1.25
C GLU A 109 37.09 32.99 1.00
N ASP A 110 36.11 32.59 1.81
CA ASP A 110 34.78 33.19 1.92
C ASP A 110 34.93 34.49 2.72
N GLU A 111 35.34 35.57 2.05
CA GLU A 111 35.39 36.91 2.64
C GLU A 111 34.04 37.60 2.42
N SER A 112 33.20 37.40 3.42
CA SER A 112 32.14 38.31 3.83
C SER A 112 32.63 39.77 3.80
N SER A 113 31.93 40.62 3.04
CA SER A 113 31.84 42.04 3.37
C SER A 113 30.45 42.55 2.96
N ASP A 114 29.75 43.05 3.98
CA ASP A 114 28.49 43.75 3.84
C ASP A 114 28.68 45.13 3.20
N ASP A 115 27.60 45.56 2.56
CA ASP A 115 27.09 46.91 2.46
C ASP A 115 27.74 47.97 1.52
N GLN A 116 26.85 48.43 0.64
CA GLN A 116 26.81 49.70 -0.10
C GLN A 116 27.51 49.77 -1.46
N SER A 117 26.94 49.08 -2.45
CA SER A 117 26.83 49.66 -3.79
C SER A 117 25.35 49.82 -4.16
N SER A 118 24.78 50.96 -3.77
CA SER A 118 23.49 51.44 -4.25
C SER A 118 23.58 51.77 -5.74
N LEU A 119 23.41 50.76 -6.60
CA LEU A 119 22.99 50.98 -7.97
C LEU A 119 21.56 50.45 -8.08
N PRO A 120 20.59 51.26 -8.53
CA PRO A 120 19.23 50.79 -8.69
C PRO A 120 19.22 49.81 -9.87
N TYR A 121 19.20 48.52 -9.55
CA TYR A 121 18.82 47.48 -10.48
C TYR A 121 17.36 47.75 -10.86
N MET A 122 17.18 48.37 -12.04
CA MET A 122 15.87 48.56 -12.65
C MET A 122 15.22 47.18 -12.79
N GLN A 123 14.22 46.92 -11.93
CA GLN A 123 13.29 45.82 -12.11
C GLN A 123 12.54 46.10 -13.42
N SER A 124 12.96 45.46 -14.51
CA SER A 124 12.16 45.36 -15.71
C SER A 124 10.97 44.47 -15.41
N SER A 125 9.88 45.09 -14.96
CA SER A 125 8.57 44.49 -15.02
C SER A 125 8.28 44.11 -16.47
N SER A 126 8.18 42.81 -16.70
CA SER A 126 7.64 42.20 -17.90
C SER A 126 6.33 42.89 -18.29
N SER A 127 6.41 43.74 -19.31
CA SER A 127 5.29 44.14 -20.16
C SER A 127 5.81 44.06 -21.58
N THR A 128 5.31 43.08 -22.31
CA THR A 128 5.71 42.75 -23.68
C THR A 128 5.19 43.72 -24.74
N ASP A 129 4.71 44.90 -24.35
CA ASP A 129 4.02 45.83 -25.26
C ASP A 129 4.80 47.13 -25.53
N GLY A 130 6.11 47.15 -25.24
CA GLY A 130 6.92 48.38 -25.28
C GLY A 130 8.10 48.40 -26.26
N LEU A 131 8.34 47.36 -27.05
CA LEU A 131 9.55 47.25 -27.90
C LEU A 131 9.32 47.62 -29.37
N ASN A 132 8.47 48.61 -29.62
CA ASN A 132 8.33 49.27 -30.95
C ASN A 132 8.41 50.79 -30.85
N GLN A 133 9.19 51.31 -29.90
CA GLN A 133 9.57 52.72 -29.86
C GLN A 133 11.09 52.90 -29.71
N VAL A 134 11.88 51.93 -30.21
CA VAL A 134 13.23 52.25 -30.67
C VAL A 134 13.02 53.13 -31.89
N LEU A 135 13.03 54.42 -31.59
CA LEU A 135 13.03 55.58 -32.46
C LEU A 135 14.12 55.42 -33.54
N ILE A 136 13.88 54.56 -34.53
CA ILE A 136 14.18 54.89 -35.92
C ILE A 136 13.31 56.11 -36.15
N TRP A 137 13.81 57.31 -35.82
CA TRP A 137 13.17 58.50 -36.34
C TRP A 137 13.15 58.29 -37.84
N PRO A 138 11.97 58.20 -38.47
CA PRO A 138 11.96 58.25 -39.91
C PRO A 138 12.70 59.55 -40.23
N LEU A 139 13.58 59.50 -41.24
CA LEU A 139 14.23 60.66 -41.86
C LEU A 139 13.25 61.81 -42.23
N SER A 140 11.96 61.67 -41.91
CA SER A 140 10.84 62.56 -42.11
C SER A 140 10.51 63.49 -40.92
N LEU A 141 11.09 63.35 -39.71
CA LEU A 141 10.76 64.28 -38.59
C LEU A 141 11.75 65.44 -38.41
N CYS A 142 12.97 65.36 -38.95
CA CYS A 142 13.90 66.51 -39.01
C CYS A 142 13.36 67.65 -39.90
N GLU A 143 12.37 67.40 -40.74
CA GLU A 143 11.78 68.40 -41.63
C GLU A 143 10.78 69.32 -40.93
N ILE A 144 10.40 69.04 -39.67
CA ILE A 144 9.34 69.79 -38.98
C ILE A 144 9.87 71.00 -38.20
N LEU A 145 11.15 71.02 -37.81
CA LEU A 145 11.82 72.18 -37.20
C LEU A 145 13.27 72.25 -37.68
N GLN A 146 13.55 73.18 -38.59
CA GLN A 146 14.84 73.35 -39.32
C GLN A 146 16.01 73.83 -38.46
N VAL A 147 16.00 73.60 -37.14
CA VAL A 147 17.11 74.00 -36.25
C VAL A 147 18.08 72.83 -36.14
N PRO A 148 19.35 72.98 -36.58
CA PRO A 148 20.34 71.91 -36.48
C PRO A 148 20.57 71.45 -35.05
N PHE A 149 20.86 70.16 -34.87
CA PHE A 149 21.37 69.68 -33.58
C PHE A 149 22.63 70.46 -33.21
N SER A 150 22.72 70.88 -31.95
CA SER A 150 23.77 71.78 -31.48
C SER A 150 24.55 71.20 -30.30
N LEU A 151 25.79 71.66 -30.16
CA LEU A 151 26.65 71.39 -29.03
C LEU A 151 26.95 72.71 -28.32
N GLU A 152 26.93 72.69 -26.99
CA GLU A 152 27.34 73.84 -26.19
C GLU A 152 28.84 74.10 -26.35
N ASP A 153 29.19 75.31 -26.75
CA ASP A 153 30.57 75.78 -26.80
C ASP A 153 30.80 76.82 -25.69
N PRO A 154 31.72 76.56 -24.72
CA PRO A 154 32.02 77.51 -23.65
C PRO A 154 32.41 78.90 -24.15
N ASP A 155 33.09 78.98 -25.30
CA ASP A 155 33.61 80.21 -25.90
C ASP A 155 32.57 80.88 -26.81
N TYR A 156 31.49 80.18 -27.15
CA TYR A 156 30.42 80.68 -28.02
C TYR A 156 29.04 80.22 -27.54
N LYS A 157 28.52 80.90 -26.49
CA LYS A 157 27.22 80.63 -25.87
C LYS A 157 26.53 81.89 -25.38
N GLY A 158 25.26 81.76 -25.00
CA GLY A 158 24.44 82.84 -24.43
C GLY A 158 23.64 83.60 -25.49
N LEU A 159 23.01 84.69 -25.07
CA LEU A 159 22.13 85.49 -25.93
C LEU A 159 22.93 86.50 -26.77
N GLU A 160 22.56 86.61 -28.04
CA GLU A 160 22.96 87.70 -28.93
C GLU A 160 22.14 88.95 -28.57
N LEU A 161 22.77 89.84 -27.79
CA LEU A 161 22.15 91.07 -27.30
C LEU A 161 22.39 92.27 -28.24
N ASP A 162 23.20 92.10 -29.29
CA ASP A 162 23.37 93.13 -30.31
C ASP A 162 22.10 93.24 -31.17
N VAL A 163 21.71 94.46 -31.53
CA VAL A 163 20.34 94.83 -31.97
C VAL A 163 19.92 94.21 -33.33
N MET A 164 20.78 93.41 -33.96
CA MET A 164 20.69 93.06 -35.38
C MET A 164 20.06 91.70 -35.71
N SER A 165 19.64 90.88 -34.72
CA SER A 165 19.17 89.51 -35.03
C SER A 165 18.16 88.88 -34.02
N PRO A 166 17.03 89.51 -33.70
CA PRO A 166 15.97 88.85 -32.91
C PRO A 166 15.21 87.79 -33.72
N CYS A 167 14.70 86.71 -33.09
CA CYS A 167 13.80 85.77 -33.81
C CYS A 167 12.57 86.54 -34.31
N GLU A 168 12.31 86.48 -35.61
CA GLU A 168 11.24 87.25 -36.28
C GLU A 168 9.85 87.02 -35.70
N LYS A 169 9.55 85.80 -35.24
CA LYS A 169 8.22 85.44 -34.69
C LYS A 169 8.03 85.87 -33.24
N HIS A 170 9.09 85.92 -32.44
CA HIS A 170 8.99 86.11 -30.99
C HIS A 170 9.56 87.45 -30.52
N GLY A 171 10.34 88.14 -31.35
CA GLY A 171 10.99 89.41 -31.01
C GLY A 171 12.01 89.31 -29.88
N MET A 172 12.41 88.09 -29.49
CA MET A 172 13.39 87.83 -28.44
C MET A 172 14.80 87.77 -29.03
N ALA A 173 15.80 88.09 -28.21
CA ALA A 173 17.21 87.88 -28.53
C ALA A 173 17.45 86.42 -28.95
N SER A 174 18.35 86.20 -29.90
CA SER A 174 18.68 84.86 -30.39
C SER A 174 19.78 84.22 -29.55
N GLU A 175 19.80 82.90 -29.45
CA GLU A 175 20.81 82.14 -28.73
C GLU A 175 21.99 81.78 -29.64
N ARG A 176 23.21 81.90 -29.13
CA ARG A 176 24.44 81.47 -29.79
C ARG A 176 24.65 79.97 -29.60
N LEU A 177 24.69 79.24 -30.72
CA LEU A 177 24.86 77.79 -30.75
C LEU A 177 25.91 77.38 -31.79
N VAL A 178 26.50 76.21 -31.60
CA VAL A 178 27.40 75.57 -32.58
C VAL A 178 26.74 74.32 -33.11
N ALA A 179 26.67 74.19 -34.44
CA ALA A 179 26.03 73.04 -35.05
C ALA A 179 26.89 71.78 -34.88
N PHE A 180 26.23 70.67 -34.58
CA PHE A 180 26.80 69.33 -34.51
C PHE A 180 25.97 68.37 -35.36
N GLU A 181 25.79 68.75 -36.63
CA GLU A 181 24.99 67.99 -37.58
C GLU A 181 25.50 68.20 -39.01
N GLY A 182 25.59 67.11 -39.76
CA GLY A 182 25.88 67.10 -41.19
C GLY A 182 27.08 67.97 -41.60
N THR A 183 26.95 68.66 -42.73
CA THR A 183 28.00 69.56 -43.26
C THR A 183 28.08 70.89 -42.52
N GLY A 184 27.14 71.18 -41.61
CA GLY A 184 27.16 72.36 -40.75
C GLY A 184 28.04 72.22 -39.51
N THR A 185 28.50 71.00 -39.22
CA THR A 185 29.28 70.69 -38.00
C THR A 185 30.42 71.68 -37.75
N GLY A 186 30.45 72.23 -36.54
CA GLY A 186 31.42 73.21 -36.07
C GLY A 186 31.14 74.66 -36.47
N ARG A 187 30.08 74.95 -37.23
CA ARG A 187 29.69 76.32 -37.60
C ARG A 187 28.79 76.93 -36.53
N ARG A 188 29.01 78.22 -36.28
CA ARG A 188 28.22 79.03 -35.36
C ARG A 188 26.94 79.53 -36.01
N PHE A 189 25.84 79.44 -35.28
CA PHE A 189 24.55 79.97 -35.69
C PHE A 189 23.81 80.61 -34.51
N LEU A 190 22.83 81.44 -34.85
CA LEU A 190 21.87 82.04 -33.94
C LEU A 190 20.54 81.32 -34.08
N ALA A 191 19.92 80.97 -32.96
CA ALA A 191 18.66 80.25 -32.93
C ALA A 191 17.63 80.92 -32.02
N CYS A 192 16.36 80.53 -32.16
CA CYS A 192 15.34 80.95 -31.21
C CYS A 192 15.57 80.33 -29.83
N VAL A 193 15.56 81.16 -28.79
CA VAL A 193 15.69 80.75 -27.37
C VAL A 193 14.50 79.94 -26.84
N GLN A 194 13.37 79.93 -27.56
CA GLN A 194 12.19 79.18 -27.10
C GLN A 194 12.48 77.67 -27.09
N PRO A 195 11.97 76.92 -26.10
CA PRO A 195 12.24 75.50 -25.96
C PRO A 195 11.66 74.67 -27.11
N GLU A 196 12.16 73.44 -27.25
CA GLU A 196 11.70 72.47 -28.26
C GLU A 196 10.16 72.33 -28.23
N GLY A 197 9.53 72.52 -29.40
CA GLY A 197 8.07 72.51 -29.57
C GLY A 197 7.40 73.89 -29.53
N SER A 198 8.07 74.92 -28.99
CA SER A 198 7.64 76.34 -29.08
C SER A 198 8.65 77.21 -29.84
N ASN A 199 9.75 76.62 -30.32
CA ASN A 199 10.74 77.31 -31.13
C ASN A 199 10.17 77.73 -32.50
N CYS A 200 10.49 78.95 -32.92
CA CYS A 200 9.96 79.51 -34.19
C CYS A 200 10.58 78.87 -35.45
N GLY A 201 11.62 78.03 -35.28
CA GLY A 201 12.47 77.50 -36.34
C GLY A 201 13.51 78.48 -36.86
N PHE A 202 13.71 79.64 -36.22
CA PHE A 202 14.67 80.66 -36.64
C PHE A 202 16.10 80.13 -36.53
N VAL A 203 16.87 80.28 -37.61
CA VAL A 203 18.29 79.94 -37.72
C VAL A 203 19.00 80.98 -38.60
N GLU A 204 20.04 81.60 -38.07
CA GLU A 204 20.92 82.49 -38.83
C GLU A 204 22.38 82.06 -38.67
N TRP A 205 23.08 81.81 -39.78
CA TRP A 205 24.47 81.36 -39.73
C TRP A 205 25.43 82.54 -39.59
N VAL A 206 26.29 82.50 -38.57
CA VAL A 206 27.33 83.51 -38.34
C VAL A 206 28.57 83.23 -39.17
N ASP A 207 28.95 81.95 -39.27
CA ASP A 207 30.10 81.53 -40.08
C ASP A 207 29.70 81.29 -41.53
N HIS A 208 30.62 81.60 -42.45
CA HIS A 208 30.49 81.23 -43.86
C HIS A 208 30.35 79.71 -44.01
N GLN A 209 29.78 79.29 -45.13
CA GLN A 209 29.77 77.88 -45.47
C GLN A 209 31.21 77.36 -45.57
N TRP A 210 31.43 76.14 -45.08
CA TRP A 210 32.72 75.49 -45.25
C TRP A 210 33.07 75.37 -46.74
N PRO A 211 34.36 75.46 -47.11
CA PRO A 211 34.77 75.18 -48.48
C PRO A 211 34.40 73.73 -48.86
N PRO A 212 34.18 73.42 -50.16
CA PRO A 212 33.67 72.12 -50.60
C PRO A 212 34.47 70.92 -50.08
N THR A 213 35.79 71.05 -49.96
CA THR A 213 36.66 70.01 -49.40
C THR A 213 36.27 69.61 -47.98
N MET A 214 35.96 70.59 -47.13
CA MET A 214 35.58 70.36 -45.74
C MET A 214 34.14 69.83 -45.63
N GLN A 215 33.21 70.34 -46.44
CA GLN A 215 31.85 69.78 -46.50
C GLN A 215 31.87 68.30 -46.88
N ASN A 216 32.68 67.92 -47.88
CA ASN A 216 32.84 66.52 -48.29
C ASN A 216 33.47 65.66 -47.19
N ALA A 217 34.42 66.19 -46.43
CA ALA A 217 35.02 65.48 -45.30
C ALA A 217 33.99 65.23 -44.19
N LEU A 218 33.23 66.26 -43.81
CA LEU A 218 32.16 66.14 -42.81
C LEU A 218 31.07 65.17 -43.24
N LEU A 219 30.63 65.23 -44.50
CA LEU A 219 29.64 64.30 -45.04
C LEU A 219 30.11 62.84 -44.93
N LYS A 220 31.38 62.56 -45.26
CA LYS A 220 31.96 61.21 -45.11
C LYS A 220 32.05 60.78 -43.65
N LEU A 221 32.46 61.67 -42.75
CA LEU A 221 32.54 61.37 -41.32
C LEU A 221 31.17 61.01 -40.73
N TRP A 222 30.12 61.78 -41.08
CA TRP A 222 28.76 61.49 -40.64
C TRP A 222 28.21 60.19 -41.23
N ALA A 223 28.49 59.90 -42.51
CA ALA A 223 28.14 58.60 -43.10
C ALA A 223 28.79 57.44 -42.33
N MET A 224 30.09 57.54 -42.01
CA MET A 224 30.79 56.52 -41.20
C MET A 224 30.20 56.37 -39.80
N VAL A 225 29.78 57.47 -39.17
CA VAL A 225 29.15 57.45 -37.84
C VAL A 225 27.80 56.77 -37.89
N GLU A 226 26.96 57.06 -38.89
CA GLU A 226 25.67 56.41 -39.06
C GLU A 226 25.80 54.93 -39.41
N ASP A 227 26.74 54.57 -40.29
CA ASP A 227 27.05 53.17 -40.57
C ASP A 227 27.49 52.42 -39.31
N ALA A 228 28.36 53.03 -38.49
CA ALA A 228 28.83 52.45 -37.23
C ALA A 228 27.71 52.36 -36.16
N LYS A 229 26.77 53.30 -36.13
CA LYS A 229 25.58 53.23 -35.27
C LYS A 229 24.68 52.08 -35.73
N SER A 230 24.38 52.01 -37.03
CA SER A 230 23.54 50.97 -37.63
C SER A 230 24.11 49.56 -37.41
N ALA A 231 25.40 49.37 -37.65
CA ALA A 231 26.08 48.10 -37.39
C ALA A 231 25.94 47.66 -35.92
N ARG A 232 26.18 48.58 -34.97
CA ARG A 232 26.02 48.29 -33.54
C ARG A 232 24.58 47.94 -33.17
N VAL A 233 23.58 48.63 -33.74
CA VAL A 233 22.17 48.32 -33.50
C VAL A 233 21.84 46.92 -34.03
N ASN A 234 22.33 46.58 -35.22
CA ASN A 234 22.13 45.25 -35.80
C ASN A 234 22.79 44.14 -34.97
N ASP A 235 24.04 44.34 -34.54
CA ASP A 235 24.76 43.39 -33.66
C ASP A 235 24.05 43.21 -32.31
N ASN A 236 23.56 44.32 -31.72
CA ASN A 236 22.78 44.28 -30.48
C ASN A 236 21.45 43.52 -30.67
N LEU A 237 20.80 43.70 -31.82
CA LEU A 237 19.57 43.00 -32.16
C LEU A 237 19.82 41.50 -32.35
N GLU A 238 20.88 41.12 -33.05
CA GLU A 238 21.29 39.72 -33.22
C GLU A 238 21.68 39.07 -31.88
N SER A 239 22.40 39.80 -31.04
CA SER A 239 22.72 39.38 -29.67
C SER A 239 21.45 39.15 -28.84
N SER A 240 20.48 40.07 -28.92
CA SER A 240 19.18 39.94 -28.25
C SER A 240 18.42 38.68 -28.69
N PHE A 241 18.33 38.43 -29.99
CA PHE A 241 17.71 37.19 -30.51
C PHE A 241 18.42 35.94 -30.01
N THR A 242 19.75 35.95 -29.98
CA THR A 242 20.56 34.83 -29.50
C THR A 242 20.34 34.58 -28.00
N ILE A 243 20.32 35.64 -27.18
CA ILE A 243 20.05 35.56 -25.74
C ILE A 243 18.65 34.99 -25.49
N HIS A 244 17.63 35.46 -26.21
CA HIS A 244 16.26 34.94 -26.08
C HIS A 244 16.20 33.43 -26.41
N HIS A 245 16.78 33.02 -27.53
CA HIS A 245 16.82 31.61 -27.93
C HIS A 245 17.58 30.73 -26.92
N LEU A 246 18.73 31.18 -26.42
CA LEU A 246 19.48 30.45 -25.39
C LEU A 246 18.70 30.37 -24.07
N THR A 247 18.00 31.43 -23.69
CA THR A 247 17.14 31.46 -22.50
C THR A 247 16.00 30.45 -22.62
N GLU A 248 15.34 30.38 -23.78
CA GLU A 248 14.30 29.40 -24.03
C GLU A 248 14.82 27.96 -23.94
N LYS A 249 16.00 27.68 -24.52
CA LYS A 249 16.66 26.37 -24.41
C LYS A 249 17.05 26.03 -22.98
N LYS A 250 17.55 27.01 -22.21
CA LYS A 250 17.88 26.84 -20.78
C LYS A 250 16.64 26.41 -20.00
N ASN A 251 15.53 27.14 -20.15
CA ASN A 251 14.28 26.86 -19.45
C ASN A 251 13.71 25.47 -19.82
N LYS A 252 13.82 25.07 -21.10
CA LYS A 252 13.45 23.70 -21.54
C LYS A 252 14.32 22.63 -20.88
N LEU A 253 15.62 22.86 -20.77
CA LEU A 253 16.54 21.92 -20.14
C LEU A 253 16.30 21.81 -18.63
N GLU A 254 16.04 22.94 -17.97
CA GLU A 254 15.70 23.04 -16.56
C GLU A 254 14.42 22.23 -16.25
N ALA A 255 13.36 22.43 -17.02
CA ALA A 255 12.12 21.65 -16.88
C ALA A 255 12.33 20.13 -17.11
N ASN A 256 13.20 19.75 -18.05
CA ASN A 256 13.54 18.35 -18.29
C ASN A 256 14.34 17.75 -17.11
N TYR A 257 15.24 18.53 -16.52
CA TYR A 257 16.02 18.11 -15.36
C TYR A 257 15.12 17.91 -14.13
N ASP A 258 14.24 18.88 -13.85
CA ASP A 258 13.29 18.79 -12.73
C ASP A 258 12.38 17.56 -12.86
N LYS A 259 11.91 17.30 -14.09
CA LYS A 259 11.13 16.08 -14.38
C LYS A 259 11.94 14.81 -14.11
N LEU A 260 13.19 14.75 -14.56
CA LEU A 260 14.05 13.58 -14.34
C LEU A 260 14.31 13.33 -12.85
N VAL A 261 14.56 14.40 -12.08
CA VAL A 261 14.73 14.31 -10.63
C VAL A 261 13.46 13.76 -9.99
N GLN A 262 12.29 14.27 -10.37
CA GLN A 262 11.00 13.79 -9.86
C GLN A 262 10.74 12.33 -10.22
N ASP A 263 10.94 11.94 -11.48
CA ASP A 263 10.77 10.57 -11.95
C ASP A 263 11.72 9.61 -11.19
N SER A 264 12.98 10.02 -10.99
CA SER A 264 13.95 9.22 -10.22
C SER A 264 13.51 9.01 -8.77
N ALA A 265 12.98 10.05 -8.12
CA ALA A 265 12.47 9.97 -6.75
C ALA A 265 11.25 9.05 -6.65
N ILE A 266 10.32 9.13 -7.61
CA ILE A 266 9.15 8.25 -7.68
C ILE A 266 9.58 6.79 -7.86
N THR A 267 10.52 6.53 -8.77
CA THR A 267 11.01 5.16 -9.03
C THR A 267 11.63 4.56 -7.77
N TYR A 268 12.50 5.32 -7.09
CA TYR A 268 13.15 4.85 -5.86
C TYR A 268 12.13 4.56 -4.74
N GLN A 269 11.13 5.43 -4.56
CA GLN A 269 10.05 5.19 -3.61
C GLN A 269 9.21 3.97 -3.97
N GLN A 270 8.96 3.74 -5.26
CA GLN A 270 8.18 2.60 -5.73
C GLN A 270 8.92 1.28 -5.50
N GLU A 271 10.23 1.25 -5.71
CA GLU A 271 11.08 0.09 -5.41
C GLU A 271 11.07 -0.25 -3.93
N VAL A 272 11.29 0.74 -3.05
CA VAL A 272 11.24 0.55 -1.59
C VAL A 272 9.86 0.07 -1.13
N ARG A 273 8.77 0.66 -1.64
CA ARG A 273 7.41 0.20 -1.33
C ARG A 273 7.16 -1.23 -1.81
N LYS A 274 7.68 -1.61 -2.98
CA LYS A 274 7.50 -2.96 -3.53
C LYS A 274 8.17 -4.01 -2.63
N GLU A 275 9.41 -3.79 -2.21
CA GLU A 275 10.11 -4.70 -1.30
C GLU A 275 9.35 -4.88 0.02
N LEU A 276 8.84 -3.80 0.61
CA LEU A 276 8.04 -3.85 1.84
C LEU A 276 6.74 -4.64 1.65
N ILE A 277 6.05 -4.45 0.52
CA ILE A 277 4.82 -5.18 0.20
C ILE A 277 5.10 -6.67 0.02
N ASP A 278 6.21 -7.02 -0.64
CA ASP A 278 6.58 -8.41 -0.87
C ASP A 278 6.97 -9.12 0.44
N ASP A 279 7.67 -8.45 1.36
CA ASP A 279 7.92 -8.98 2.70
C ASP A 279 6.63 -9.17 3.50
N MET A 280 5.74 -8.16 3.50
CA MET A 280 4.44 -8.25 4.17
C MET A 280 3.59 -9.41 3.61
N LYS A 281 3.58 -9.61 2.30
CA LYS A 281 2.91 -10.74 1.64
C LYS A 281 3.52 -12.08 2.06
N ALA A 282 4.85 -12.17 2.13
CA ALA A 282 5.53 -13.38 2.58
C ALA A 282 5.18 -13.70 4.04
N GLN A 283 5.21 -12.71 4.93
CA GLN A 283 4.80 -12.87 6.33
C GLN A 283 3.33 -13.33 6.43
N MET A 284 2.42 -12.67 5.70
CA MET A 284 1.01 -13.06 5.68
C MET A 284 0.81 -14.49 5.17
N ALA A 285 1.51 -14.91 4.12
CA ALA A 285 1.45 -16.27 3.61
C ALA A 285 1.94 -17.29 4.65
N THR A 286 3.02 -16.99 5.38
CA THR A 286 3.54 -17.88 6.43
C THR A 286 2.57 -17.99 7.62
N GLU A 287 1.94 -16.90 8.03
CA GLU A 287 0.94 -16.90 9.10
C GLU A 287 -0.35 -17.63 8.69
N MET A 288 -0.78 -17.47 7.44
CA MET A 288 -1.91 -18.23 6.89
C MET A 288 -1.62 -19.73 6.90
N ALA A 289 -0.44 -20.16 6.44
CA ALA A 289 -0.05 -21.56 6.47
C ALA A 289 -0.02 -22.14 7.89
N LYS A 290 0.46 -21.37 8.89
CA LYS A 290 0.41 -21.78 10.31
C LYS A 290 -1.02 -21.92 10.81
N LYS A 291 -1.91 -20.99 10.47
CA LYS A 291 -3.33 -21.04 10.84
C LYS A 291 -4.02 -22.25 10.20
N ASP A 292 -3.77 -22.53 8.93
CA ASP A 292 -4.31 -23.68 8.22
C ASP A 292 -3.84 -25.00 8.84
N ALA A 293 -2.55 -25.11 9.18
CA ALA A 293 -2.02 -26.28 9.87
C ALA A 293 -2.64 -26.47 11.26
N LYS A 294 -2.89 -25.38 12.00
CA LYS A 294 -3.58 -25.43 13.30
C LYS A 294 -5.04 -25.85 13.15
N THR A 295 -5.74 -25.31 12.16
CA THR A 295 -7.13 -25.67 11.84
C THR A 295 -7.22 -27.15 11.44
N GLN A 296 -6.33 -27.65 10.59
CA GLN A 296 -6.29 -29.06 10.20
C GLN A 296 -6.08 -29.99 11.41
N LYS A 297 -5.15 -29.65 12.31
CA LYS A 297 -4.93 -30.40 13.56
C LYS A 297 -6.17 -30.39 14.47
N LEU A 298 -6.88 -29.25 14.55
CA LEU A 298 -8.12 -29.15 15.31
C LEU A 298 -9.21 -30.05 14.72
N THR A 299 -9.36 -30.03 13.38
CA THR A 299 -10.32 -30.89 12.66
C THR A 299 -10.04 -32.37 12.90
N GLN A 300 -8.77 -32.80 12.83
CA GLN A 300 -8.39 -34.18 13.14
C GLN A 300 -8.74 -34.59 14.58
N LYS A 301 -8.49 -33.70 15.55
CA LYS A 301 -8.88 -33.96 16.96
C LYS A 301 -10.39 -34.07 17.13
N TYR A 302 -11.15 -33.22 16.44
CA TYR A 302 -12.60 -33.26 16.46
C TYR A 302 -13.15 -34.57 15.86
N GLU A 303 -12.61 -34.99 14.73
CA GLU A 303 -13.01 -36.24 14.07
C GLU A 303 -12.70 -37.48 14.94
N LEU A 304 -11.53 -37.52 15.57
CA LEU A 304 -11.18 -38.55 16.54
C LEU A 304 -12.19 -38.61 17.69
N LEU A 305 -12.57 -37.45 18.25
CA LEU A 305 -13.54 -37.37 19.36
C LEU A 305 -14.92 -37.88 18.95
N VAL A 306 -15.39 -37.53 17.75
CA VAL A 306 -16.66 -38.02 17.20
C VAL A 306 -16.63 -39.54 17.05
N ASN A 307 -15.52 -40.09 16.54
CA ASN A 307 -15.35 -41.53 16.37
C ASN A 307 -15.32 -42.29 17.70
N LEU A 308 -14.62 -41.76 18.71
CA LEU A 308 -14.61 -42.32 20.07
C LEU A 308 -16.00 -42.30 20.69
N THR A 309 -16.74 -41.20 20.55
CA THR A 309 -18.11 -41.07 21.06
C THR A 309 -19.04 -42.07 20.41
N ARG A 310 -18.92 -42.28 19.09
CA ARG A 310 -19.67 -43.28 18.35
C ARG A 310 -19.35 -44.70 18.83
N ALA A 311 -18.07 -45.03 18.98
CA ALA A 311 -17.63 -46.33 19.48
C ALA A 311 -18.14 -46.60 20.91
N GLN A 312 -18.07 -45.60 21.80
CA GLN A 312 -18.61 -45.70 23.15
C GLN A 312 -20.12 -45.97 23.14
N ALA A 313 -20.88 -45.27 22.29
CA ALA A 313 -22.31 -45.51 22.14
C ALA A 313 -22.61 -46.96 21.67
N THR A 314 -21.84 -47.48 20.72
CA THR A 314 -21.96 -48.87 20.27
C THR A 314 -21.67 -49.87 21.39
N VAL A 315 -20.62 -49.65 22.18
CA VAL A 315 -20.30 -50.53 23.33
C VAL A 315 -21.43 -50.51 24.36
N ILE A 316 -21.96 -49.33 24.70
CA ILE A 316 -23.09 -49.19 25.62
C ILE A 316 -24.33 -49.95 25.10
N GLN A 317 -24.65 -49.80 23.82
CA GLN A 317 -25.77 -50.52 23.19
C GLN A 317 -25.58 -52.03 23.24
N ASN A 318 -24.38 -52.54 22.92
CA ASN A 318 -24.06 -53.97 22.96
C ASN A 318 -24.16 -54.54 24.37
N LEU A 319 -23.68 -53.82 25.39
CA LEU A 319 -23.81 -54.22 26.79
C LEU A 319 -25.28 -54.28 27.23
N LYS A 320 -26.09 -53.28 26.84
CA LYS A 320 -27.53 -53.26 27.11
C LYS A 320 -28.24 -54.44 26.46
N LEU A 321 -27.93 -54.74 25.20
CA LEU A 321 -28.48 -55.89 24.48
C LEU A 321 -28.09 -57.22 25.12
N ASN A 322 -26.82 -57.40 25.50
CA ASN A 322 -26.34 -58.60 26.17
C ASN A 322 -27.05 -58.80 27.54
N LYS A 323 -27.20 -57.74 28.32
CA LYS A 323 -27.97 -57.77 29.58
C LYS A 323 -29.41 -58.22 29.36
N MET A 324 -30.08 -57.73 28.31
CA MET A 324 -31.44 -58.15 27.95
C MET A 324 -31.49 -59.63 27.52
N LYS A 325 -30.53 -60.10 26.72
CA LYS A 325 -30.43 -61.51 26.32
C LYS A 325 -30.20 -62.44 27.52
N LYS A 326 -29.26 -62.10 28.40
CA LYS A 326 -29.01 -62.85 29.65
C LYS A 326 -30.26 -62.90 30.54
N LYS A 327 -30.97 -61.78 30.70
CA LYS A 327 -32.24 -61.75 31.43
C LYS A 327 -33.28 -62.70 30.83
N ARG A 328 -33.42 -62.73 29.50
CA ARG A 328 -34.36 -63.63 28.80
C ARG A 328 -34.00 -65.11 29.04
N VAL A 329 -32.73 -65.47 28.91
CA VAL A 329 -32.26 -66.85 29.18
C VAL A 329 -32.51 -67.24 30.63
N LEU A 330 -32.26 -66.34 31.59
CA LEU A 330 -32.54 -66.59 33.01
C LEU A 330 -34.03 -66.77 33.30
N THR A 331 -34.90 -65.96 32.68
CA THR A 331 -36.37 -66.12 32.83
C THR A 331 -36.85 -67.44 32.24
N GLU A 332 -36.31 -67.86 31.09
CA GLU A 332 -36.64 -69.13 30.46
C GLU A 332 -36.17 -70.33 31.31
N ALA A 333 -34.94 -70.29 31.83
CA ALA A 333 -34.43 -71.31 32.75
C ALA A 333 -35.28 -71.40 34.03
N ARG A 334 -35.74 -70.26 34.56
CA ARG A 334 -36.64 -70.21 35.72
C ARG A 334 -37.99 -70.88 35.42
N MET A 335 -38.64 -70.55 34.30
CA MET A 335 -39.90 -71.19 33.90
C MET A 335 -39.75 -72.70 33.72
N ASN A 336 -38.64 -73.16 33.12
CA ASN A 336 -38.36 -74.59 32.96
C ASN A 336 -38.17 -75.31 34.31
N LEU A 337 -37.50 -74.68 35.28
CA LEU A 337 -37.38 -75.22 36.63
C LEU A 337 -38.73 -75.27 37.36
N GLU A 338 -39.56 -74.22 37.24
CA GLU A 338 -40.91 -74.20 37.79
C GLU A 338 -41.77 -75.34 37.21
N LEU A 339 -41.67 -75.59 35.90
CA LEU A 339 -42.35 -76.72 35.24
C LEU A 339 -41.88 -78.07 35.78
N LYS A 340 -40.57 -78.32 35.84
CA LYS A 340 -40.02 -79.57 36.39
C LYS A 340 -40.38 -79.77 37.86
N ASN A 341 -40.42 -78.70 38.65
CA ASN A 341 -40.87 -78.77 40.04
C ASN A 341 -42.35 -79.15 40.15
N ALA A 342 -43.22 -78.64 39.27
CA ALA A 342 -44.62 -79.05 39.20
C ALA A 342 -44.77 -80.53 38.79
N GLU A 343 -43.97 -81.01 37.83
CA GLU A 343 -43.92 -82.42 37.45
C GLU A 343 -43.46 -83.32 38.61
N LEU A 344 -42.40 -82.93 39.31
CA LEU A 344 -41.90 -83.64 40.49
C LEU A 344 -42.95 -83.69 41.61
N THR A 345 -43.64 -82.58 41.88
CA THR A 345 -44.73 -82.53 42.86
C THR A 345 -45.84 -83.50 42.49
N LYS A 346 -46.23 -83.54 41.20
CA LYS A 346 -47.23 -84.50 40.70
C LYS A 346 -46.77 -85.95 40.83
N CYS A 347 -45.50 -86.26 40.58
CA CYS A 347 -44.93 -87.59 40.82
C CYS A 347 -44.88 -87.95 42.30
N GLN A 348 -44.52 -86.99 43.16
CA GLN A 348 -44.51 -87.13 44.62
C GLN A 348 -45.92 -87.48 45.12
N ASP A 349 -46.93 -86.73 44.71
CA ASP A 349 -48.34 -86.95 45.08
C ASP A 349 -48.80 -88.35 44.68
N LYS A 350 -48.51 -88.78 43.44
CA LYS A 350 -48.78 -90.16 42.99
C LYS A 350 -48.11 -91.21 43.87
N LEU A 351 -46.83 -91.05 44.18
CA LEU A 351 -46.09 -92.01 45.00
C LEU A 351 -46.62 -92.05 46.44
N THR A 352 -47.08 -90.91 46.98
CA THR A 352 -47.77 -90.89 48.27
C THR A 352 -49.12 -91.59 48.23
N GLN A 353 -49.87 -91.44 47.13
CA GLN A 353 -51.12 -92.14 46.90
C GLN A 353 -50.92 -93.66 46.82
N GLU A 354 -49.97 -94.12 45.99
CA GLU A 354 -49.60 -95.54 45.88
C GLU A 354 -49.13 -96.11 47.23
N LYS A 355 -48.35 -95.34 48.00
CA LYS A 355 -47.92 -95.74 49.35
C LYS A 355 -49.11 -95.89 50.31
N LEU A 356 -50.11 -95.03 50.24
CA LEU A 356 -51.33 -95.15 51.05
C LEU A 356 -52.15 -96.38 50.65
N GLU A 357 -52.26 -96.65 49.35
CA GLU A 357 -52.94 -97.83 48.81
C GLU A 357 -52.25 -99.14 49.24
N LEU A 358 -50.92 -99.22 49.15
CA LEU A 358 -50.15 -100.35 49.67
C LEU A 358 -50.33 -100.52 51.19
N LYS A 359 -50.38 -99.43 51.97
CA LYS A 359 -50.66 -99.51 53.41
C LYS A 359 -52.05 -100.09 53.69
N LEU A 360 -53.06 -99.73 52.91
CA LEU A 360 -54.40 -100.31 52.97
C LEU A 360 -54.37 -101.82 52.67
N GLN A 361 -53.71 -102.21 51.58
CA GLN A 361 -53.54 -103.64 51.22
C GLN A 361 -52.81 -104.44 52.31
N VAL A 362 -51.76 -103.88 52.92
CA VAL A 362 -51.05 -104.51 54.05
C VAL A 362 -51.96 -104.62 55.28
N ALA A 363 -52.77 -103.59 55.58
CA ALA A 363 -53.72 -103.64 56.68
C ALA A 363 -54.80 -104.72 56.48
N ASP A 364 -55.32 -104.86 55.25
CA ASP A 364 -56.28 -105.91 54.91
C ASP A 364 -55.67 -107.31 55.05
N LEU A 365 -54.42 -107.51 54.60
CA LEU A 365 -53.68 -108.76 54.80
C LEU A 365 -53.45 -109.08 56.28
N LEU A 366 -53.09 -108.08 57.10
CA LEU A 366 -52.94 -108.27 58.55
C LEU A 366 -54.26 -108.70 59.20
N LYS A 367 -55.38 -108.07 58.82
CA LYS A 367 -56.71 -108.43 59.30
C LYS A 367 -57.12 -109.84 58.85
N GLY A 368 -56.79 -110.22 57.63
CA GLY A 368 -56.95 -111.59 57.13
C GLY A 368 -56.11 -112.60 57.92
N ASN A 369 -54.85 -112.27 58.22
CA ASN A 369 -53.97 -113.09 59.04
C ASN A 369 -54.48 -113.22 60.48
N GLU A 370 -55.04 -112.16 61.06
CA GLU A 370 -55.61 -112.19 62.40
C GLU A 370 -56.87 -113.05 62.49
N LYS A 371 -57.72 -113.02 61.45
CA LYS A 371 -58.81 -114.01 61.27
C LYS A 371 -58.27 -115.43 61.17
N HIS A 372 -57.24 -115.66 60.36
CA HIS A 372 -56.63 -116.98 60.23
C HIS A 372 -56.01 -117.46 61.56
N ILE A 373 -55.42 -116.57 62.37
CA ILE A 373 -54.96 -116.88 63.72
C ILE A 373 -56.15 -117.23 64.63
N GLN A 374 -57.27 -116.50 64.58
CA GLN A 374 -58.47 -116.82 65.35
C GLN A 374 -59.09 -118.16 64.95
N GLU A 375 -59.18 -118.44 63.64
CA GLU A 375 -59.63 -119.73 63.10
C GLU A 375 -58.69 -120.87 63.54
N LYS A 376 -57.38 -120.63 63.52
CA LYS A 376 -56.38 -121.56 64.05
C LYS A 376 -56.56 -121.82 65.54
N TRP A 377 -56.79 -120.78 66.36
CA TRP A 377 -57.09 -120.91 67.79
C TRP A 377 -58.42 -121.67 68.02
N GLN A 378 -59.45 -121.45 67.21
CA GLN A 378 -60.69 -122.23 67.28
C GLN A 378 -60.45 -123.70 66.93
N LEU A 379 -59.66 -123.99 65.89
CA LEU A 379 -59.28 -125.36 65.53
C LEU A 379 -58.39 -126.03 66.59
N GLU A 380 -57.50 -125.29 67.23
CA GLU A 380 -56.69 -125.77 68.36
C GLU A 380 -57.55 -126.06 69.60
N PHE A 381 -58.51 -125.19 69.92
CA PHE A 381 -59.49 -125.41 70.99
C PHE A 381 -60.41 -126.60 70.68
N GLN A 382 -60.87 -126.76 69.45
CA GLN A 382 -61.61 -127.95 69.01
C GLN A 382 -60.76 -129.23 69.11
N ASN A 383 -59.46 -129.16 68.79
CA ASN A 383 -58.54 -130.27 68.98
C ASN A 383 -58.28 -130.60 70.46
N GLU A 384 -58.20 -129.61 71.36
CA GLU A 384 -58.12 -129.87 72.80
C GLU A 384 -59.40 -130.50 73.34
N ASN A 385 -60.57 -130.03 72.92
CA ASN A 385 -61.86 -130.60 73.30
C ASN A 385 -62.02 -132.05 72.76
N LEU A 386 -61.45 -132.34 71.59
CA LEU A 386 -61.31 -133.72 71.09
C LEU A 386 -60.31 -134.54 71.93
N LYS A 387 -59.16 -133.98 72.33
CA LYS A 387 -58.18 -134.67 73.19
C LYS A 387 -58.73 -134.96 74.60
N GLU A 388 -59.60 -134.12 75.15
CA GLU A 388 -60.32 -134.42 76.40
C GLU A 388 -61.36 -135.53 76.20
N LYS A 389 -62.07 -135.56 75.07
CA LYS A 389 -62.97 -136.69 74.74
C LYS A 389 -62.24 -138.03 74.60
N PHE A 390 -60.99 -138.05 74.13
CA PHE A 390 -60.17 -139.26 74.03
C PHE A 390 -59.42 -139.65 75.31
N ARG A 391 -59.46 -138.83 76.37
CA ARG A 391 -58.86 -139.17 77.68
C ARG A 391 -59.84 -139.83 78.65
N GLY A 392 -61.10 -139.99 78.24
CA GLY A 392 -62.18 -140.48 79.09
C GLY A 392 -62.68 -141.90 78.81
N ILE A 393 -62.53 -142.46 77.60
CA ILE A 393 -63.05 -143.79 77.22
C ILE A 393 -62.19 -144.42 76.11
#